data_AF-U9U5L3-F1
#
_entry.id   AF-U9U5L3-F1
#
_cell.length_a   1.000
_cell.length_b   1.000
_cell.length_c   1.000
_cell.angle_alpha   90.00
_cell.angle_beta   90.00
_cell.angle_gamma   90.00
#
_symmetry.space_group_name_H-M   'P 1'
#
loop_
_entity.id
_entity.type
_entity.pdbx_description
1 polymer ?
#
loop_
_entity_poly.entity_id
_entity_poly.type
_entity_poly.pdbx_seq_one_letter_code
_entity_poly.pdbx_strand_id
1 'polypeptide(L)'
;MSRTAADGPIYTVVFVDIINWQIFSKMSGLIASLNAELLQLSNEARRKHPEIKEAAERSIIILRTHKERPGMNISQELAKNNDFLRPFILACETKHVKLITISIGCLQRLISHHAIPESSVRTVLKTLNDIMSQGVDIQLKILQTVPPLLSNYQTLHGDLLAEALLICFRLQDSKIVVVNNTAAATLRQLVINIFDKVQEEDSINDKDGILF
;
A
#
# COMPACT_ATOMS: atom_id res chain seq x y z
N MET A 1 32.42 -25.23 33.82
CA MET A 1 31.21 -25.88 34.37
C MET A 1 30.43 -24.82 35.14
N SER A 2 29.18 -24.47 34.85
CA SER A 2 28.14 -25.14 34.07
C SER A 2 27.09 -24.10 33.64
N ARG A 3 26.67 -24.18 32.37
CA ARG A 3 25.43 -23.57 31.86
C ARG A 3 24.24 -24.37 32.40
N THR A 4 23.22 -23.69 32.91
CA THR A 4 21.84 -24.18 33.09
C THR A 4 20.93 -22.98 32.78
N ALA A 5 20.44 -22.74 31.56
CA ALA A 5 19.38 -23.48 30.85
C ALA A 5 18.05 -23.51 31.64
N ALA A 6 17.30 -22.39 31.70
CA ALA A 6 15.91 -22.40 32.18
C ALA A 6 14.99 -21.21 31.80
N ASP A 7 15.36 -20.26 30.92
CA ASP A 7 14.46 -19.13 30.53
C ASP A 7 13.89 -19.26 29.10
N GLY A 8 13.36 -20.45 28.77
CA GLY A 8 13.12 -20.87 27.38
C GLY A 8 11.73 -20.68 26.73
N PRO A 9 10.57 -20.61 27.44
CA PRO A 9 9.27 -20.51 26.72
C PRO A 9 8.36 -19.34 27.11
N ILE A 10 8.53 -18.68 28.26
CA ILE A 10 7.53 -17.70 28.75
C ILE A 10 7.70 -16.34 28.06
N TYR A 11 8.93 -15.87 27.87
CA TYR A 11 9.20 -14.61 27.16
C TYR A 11 8.82 -14.68 25.68
N THR A 12 9.03 -15.83 25.02
CA THR A 12 8.62 -16.05 23.62
C THR A 12 7.10 -16.04 23.48
N VAL A 13 6.35 -16.67 24.39
CA VAL A 13 4.88 -16.69 24.32
C VAL A 13 4.30 -15.31 24.60
N VAL A 14 4.75 -14.60 25.64
CA VAL A 14 4.27 -13.23 25.95
C VAL A 14 4.67 -12.24 24.86
N PHE A 15 5.86 -12.36 24.28
CA PHE A 15 6.29 -11.51 23.15
C PHE A 15 5.46 -11.81 21.89
N VAL A 16 5.21 -13.08 21.58
CA VAL A 16 4.33 -13.48 20.46
C VAL A 16 2.90 -13.01 20.69
N ASP A 17 2.38 -13.06 21.92
CA ASP A 17 1.04 -12.56 22.26
C ASP A 17 0.94 -11.04 22.20
N ILE A 18 1.96 -10.29 22.64
CA ILE A 18 2.02 -8.82 22.51
C ILE A 18 2.12 -8.43 21.03
N ILE A 19 2.97 -9.13 20.27
CA ILE A 19 3.10 -8.91 18.82
C ILE A 19 1.80 -9.27 18.11
N ASN A 20 1.15 -10.39 18.45
CA ASN A 20 -0.15 -10.79 17.92
C ASN A 20 -1.26 -9.81 18.30
N TRP A 21 -1.25 -9.25 19.53
CA TRP A 21 -2.21 -8.25 19.96
C TRP A 21 -2.00 -6.90 19.26
N GLN A 22 -0.75 -6.50 19.05
CA GLN A 22 -0.39 -5.28 18.32
C GLN A 22 -0.68 -5.41 16.82
N ILE A 23 -0.47 -6.60 16.24
CA ILE A 23 -0.84 -6.97 14.88
C ILE A 23 -2.37 -7.00 14.75
N PHE A 24 -3.08 -7.65 15.67
CA PHE A 24 -4.55 -7.72 15.70
C PHE A 24 -5.20 -6.32 15.85
N SER A 25 -4.60 -5.44 16.67
CA SER A 25 -5.02 -4.06 16.83
C SER A 25 -4.85 -3.24 15.54
N LYS A 26 -3.68 -3.35 14.88
CA LYS A 26 -3.45 -2.74 13.56
C LYS A 26 -4.38 -3.31 12.47
N MET A 27 -4.66 -4.61 12.48
CA MET A 27 -5.52 -5.27 11.50
C MET A 27 -6.99 -4.91 11.67
N SER A 28 -7.47 -4.77 12.91
CA SER A 28 -8.84 -4.33 13.21
C SER A 28 -9.08 -2.90 12.74
N GLY A 29 -8.06 -2.02 12.87
CA GLY A 29 -8.09 -0.65 12.34
C GLY A 29 -8.15 -0.60 10.81
N LEU A 30 -7.44 -1.50 10.12
CA LEU A 30 -7.48 -1.60 8.66
C LEU A 30 -8.88 -2.00 8.16
N ILE A 31 -9.49 -3.04 8.73
CA ILE A 31 -10.83 -3.50 8.32
C ILE A 31 -11.87 -2.40 8.53
N ALA A 32 -11.84 -1.72 9.68
CA ALA A 32 -12.77 -0.63 9.96
C ALA A 32 -12.62 0.53 8.94
N SER A 33 -11.38 0.91 8.64
CA SER A 33 -11.09 2.00 7.69
C SER A 33 -11.48 1.64 6.26
N LEU A 34 -11.10 0.45 5.78
CA LEU A 34 -11.46 -0.02 4.43
C LEU A 34 -12.97 -0.17 4.26
N ASN A 35 -13.67 -0.68 5.27
CA ASN A 35 -15.12 -0.83 5.23
C ASN A 35 -15.81 0.55 5.17
N ALA A 36 -15.34 1.53 5.96
CA ALA A 36 -15.85 2.90 5.90
C ALA A 36 -15.64 3.55 4.53
N GLU A 37 -14.45 3.41 3.95
CA GLU A 37 -14.13 4.00 2.64
C GLU A 37 -14.84 3.29 1.48
N LEU A 38 -14.96 1.96 1.50
CA LEU A 38 -15.74 1.23 0.50
C LEU A 38 -17.23 1.60 0.56
N LEU A 39 -17.79 1.83 1.75
CA LEU A 39 -19.14 2.35 1.90
C LEU A 39 -19.27 3.76 1.32
N GLN A 40 -18.27 4.62 1.57
CA GLN A 40 -18.23 5.96 0.99
C GLN A 40 -18.13 5.91 -0.54
N LEU A 41 -17.26 5.03 -1.08
CA LEU A 41 -17.08 4.81 -2.50
C LEU A 41 -18.37 4.30 -3.16
N SER A 42 -19.01 3.31 -2.54
CA SER A 42 -20.29 2.75 -3.01
C SER A 42 -21.39 3.82 -3.05
N ASN A 43 -21.52 4.62 -1.98
CA ASN A 43 -22.51 5.70 -1.91
C ASN A 43 -22.27 6.80 -2.94
N GLU A 44 -21.02 7.19 -3.16
CA GLU A 44 -20.65 8.20 -4.16
C GLU A 44 -20.87 7.66 -5.60
N ALA A 45 -20.57 6.39 -5.83
CA ALA A 45 -20.75 5.74 -7.14
C ALA A 45 -22.20 5.38 -7.47
N ARG A 46 -23.08 5.23 -6.46
CA ARG A 46 -24.45 4.69 -6.58
C ARG A 46 -25.30 5.31 -7.70
N ARG A 47 -25.13 6.61 -7.99
CA ARG A 47 -25.96 7.32 -8.98
C ARG A 47 -25.45 7.22 -10.41
N LYS A 48 -24.13 7.26 -10.61
CA LYS A 48 -23.51 7.41 -11.94
C LYS A 48 -22.72 6.18 -12.40
N HIS A 49 -22.29 5.34 -11.46
CA HIS A 49 -21.39 4.21 -11.72
C HIS A 49 -21.84 2.97 -10.93
N PRO A 50 -22.95 2.32 -11.34
CA PRO A 50 -23.49 1.15 -10.63
C PRO A 50 -22.49 -0.01 -10.56
N GLU A 51 -21.61 -0.16 -11.56
CA GLU A 51 -20.56 -1.20 -11.56
C GLU A 51 -19.56 -1.05 -10.41
N ILE A 52 -19.17 0.19 -10.09
CA ILE A 52 -18.26 0.49 -8.97
C ILE A 52 -18.96 0.21 -7.65
N LYS A 53 -20.24 0.56 -7.55
CA LYS A 53 -21.06 0.26 -6.38
C LYS A 53 -21.13 -1.25 -6.12
N GLU A 54 -21.42 -2.06 -7.15
CA GLU A 54 -21.45 -3.52 -7.00
C GLU A 54 -20.08 -4.09 -6.61
N ALA A 55 -19.00 -3.63 -7.24
CA ALA A 55 -17.65 -4.08 -6.91
C ALA A 55 -17.25 -3.72 -5.47
N ALA A 56 -17.65 -2.53 -4.99
CA ALA A 56 -17.42 -2.09 -3.63
C ALA A 56 -18.27 -2.90 -2.62
N GLU A 57 -19.54 -3.18 -2.92
CA GLU A 57 -20.42 -4.00 -2.06
C GLU A 57 -19.90 -5.44 -1.92
N ARG A 58 -19.42 -6.05 -3.02
CA ARG A 58 -18.77 -7.37 -2.97
C ARG A 58 -17.53 -7.35 -2.07
N SER A 59 -16.71 -6.31 -2.19
CA SER A 59 -15.50 -6.13 -1.37
C SER A 59 -15.85 -5.95 0.13
N ILE A 60 -16.94 -5.25 0.45
CA ILE A 60 -17.43 -5.09 1.83
C ILE A 60 -17.87 -6.43 2.42
N ILE A 61 -18.58 -7.27 1.65
CA ILE A 61 -19.03 -8.59 2.12
C ILE A 61 -17.82 -9.45 2.48
N ILE A 62 -16.80 -9.48 1.62
CA ILE A 62 -15.54 -10.19 1.87
C ILE A 62 -14.91 -9.71 3.19
N LEU A 63 -14.76 -8.39 3.38
CA LEU A 63 -14.20 -7.84 4.62
C LEU A 63 -14.99 -8.24 5.87
N ARG A 64 -16.33 -8.29 5.79
CA ARG A 64 -17.19 -8.69 6.91
C ARG A 64 -17.03 -10.16 7.25
N THR A 65 -16.98 -11.04 6.25
CA THR A 65 -16.76 -12.48 6.45
C THR A 65 -15.43 -12.75 7.17
N HIS A 66 -14.38 -11.98 6.86
CA HIS A 66 -13.10 -12.13 7.56
C HIS A 66 -13.06 -11.45 8.94
N LYS A 67 -13.86 -10.41 9.19
CA LYS A 67 -13.98 -9.78 10.52
C LYS A 67 -14.48 -10.77 11.58
N GLU A 68 -15.28 -11.74 11.19
CA GLU A 68 -15.86 -12.78 12.06
C GLU A 68 -14.88 -13.95 12.34
N ARG A 69 -13.70 -13.97 11.68
CA ARG A 69 -12.64 -14.98 11.89
C ARG A 69 -11.36 -14.34 12.44
N PRO A 70 -11.32 -14.00 13.74
CA PRO A 70 -10.12 -13.45 14.37
C PRO A 70 -8.97 -14.47 14.33
N GLY A 71 -7.82 -14.08 13.77
CA GLY A 71 -6.60 -14.90 13.67
C GLY A 71 -6.06 -15.11 12.25
N MET A 72 -6.81 -14.71 11.22
CA MET A 72 -6.36 -14.80 9.82
C MET A 72 -5.71 -13.48 9.36
N ASN A 73 -4.56 -13.55 8.70
CA ASN A 73 -3.89 -12.37 8.13
C ASN A 73 -4.70 -11.81 6.95
N ILE A 74 -5.64 -10.91 7.24
CA ILE A 74 -6.51 -10.26 6.24
C ILE A 74 -5.69 -9.63 5.10
N SER A 75 -4.54 -9.02 5.39
CA SER A 75 -3.66 -8.45 4.35
C SER A 75 -3.26 -9.48 3.31
N GLN A 76 -2.97 -10.72 3.72
CA GLN A 76 -2.59 -11.79 2.79
C GLN A 76 -3.79 -12.28 1.97
N GLU A 77 -4.99 -12.36 2.57
CA GLU A 77 -6.20 -12.74 1.85
C GLU A 77 -6.62 -11.66 0.83
N LEU A 78 -6.50 -10.39 1.20
CA LEU A 78 -6.69 -9.26 0.27
C LEU A 78 -5.65 -9.26 -0.84
N ALA A 79 -4.38 -9.57 -0.53
CA ALA A 79 -3.32 -9.67 -1.53
C ALA A 79 -3.54 -10.83 -2.51
N LYS A 80 -4.24 -11.90 -2.12
CA LYS A 80 -4.62 -12.98 -3.05
C LYS A 80 -5.79 -12.61 -3.95
N ASN A 81 -6.65 -11.71 -3.49
CA ASN A 81 -7.89 -11.37 -4.18
C ASN A 81 -7.73 -10.10 -5.04
N ASN A 82 -7.33 -10.29 -6.30
CA ASN A 82 -7.19 -9.19 -7.25
C ASN A 82 -8.52 -8.44 -7.52
N ASP A 83 -9.69 -9.09 -7.33
CA ASP A 83 -10.99 -8.43 -7.50
C ASP A 83 -11.23 -7.34 -6.46
N PHE A 84 -10.53 -7.38 -5.32
CA PHE A 84 -10.62 -6.35 -4.29
C PHE A 84 -10.10 -4.99 -4.77
N LEU A 85 -9.18 -4.96 -5.74
CA LEU A 85 -8.65 -3.72 -6.30
C LEU A 85 -9.56 -3.12 -7.39
N ARG A 86 -10.42 -3.94 -7.98
CA ARG A 86 -11.31 -3.57 -9.07
C ARG A 86 -12.16 -2.32 -8.80
N PRO A 87 -12.85 -2.16 -7.65
CA PRO A 87 -13.62 -0.94 -7.40
C PRO A 87 -12.76 0.33 -7.38
N PHE A 88 -11.51 0.23 -6.92
CA PHE A 88 -10.60 1.38 -6.85
C PHE A 88 -10.06 1.75 -8.23
N ILE A 89 -9.68 0.77 -9.04
CA ILE A 89 -9.20 0.98 -10.42
C ILE A 89 -10.33 1.61 -11.26
N LEU A 90 -11.54 1.04 -11.22
CA LEU A 90 -12.70 1.59 -11.93
C LEU A 90 -13.03 3.02 -11.47
N ALA A 91 -12.95 3.29 -10.16
CA ALA A 91 -13.15 4.63 -9.62
C ALA A 91 -12.10 5.62 -10.11
N CYS A 92 -10.85 5.20 -10.29
CA CYS A 92 -9.81 6.03 -10.88
C CYS A 92 -10.08 6.32 -12.37
N GLU A 93 -10.63 5.35 -13.11
CA GLU A 93 -10.99 5.52 -14.53
C GLU A 93 -12.17 6.49 -14.76
N THR A 94 -13.05 6.67 -13.78
CA THR A 94 -14.19 7.61 -13.90
C THR A 94 -13.80 9.07 -14.09
N LYS A 95 -12.54 9.43 -13.79
CA LYS A 95 -12.04 10.81 -13.75
C LYS A 95 -12.82 11.72 -12.78
N HIS A 96 -13.60 11.14 -11.87
CA HIS A 96 -14.37 11.89 -10.88
C HIS A 96 -13.52 12.11 -9.62
N VAL A 97 -13.12 13.37 -9.37
CA VAL A 97 -12.17 13.76 -8.32
C VAL A 97 -12.52 13.16 -6.94
N LYS A 98 -13.80 13.13 -6.56
CA LYS A 98 -14.24 12.54 -5.28
C LYS A 98 -14.01 11.03 -5.21
N LEU A 99 -14.34 10.30 -6.29
CA LEU A 99 -14.16 8.84 -6.35
C LEU A 99 -12.68 8.50 -6.32
N ILE A 100 -11.87 9.21 -7.11
CA ILE A 100 -10.42 9.08 -7.11
C ILE A 100 -9.84 9.32 -5.72
N THR A 101 -10.28 10.37 -5.04
CA THR A 101 -9.76 10.76 -3.71
C THR A 101 -10.00 9.68 -2.67
N ILE A 102 -11.18 9.06 -2.68
CA ILE A 102 -11.52 7.93 -1.79
C ILE A 102 -10.66 6.71 -2.15
N SER A 103 -10.57 6.38 -3.43
CA SER A 103 -9.78 5.23 -3.91
C SER A 103 -8.30 5.32 -3.58
N ILE A 104 -7.67 6.48 -3.75
CA ILE A 104 -6.26 6.65 -3.38
C ILE A 104 -6.06 6.50 -1.87
N GLY A 105 -7.01 6.99 -1.05
CA GLY A 105 -6.98 6.78 0.40
C GLY A 105 -6.99 5.29 0.78
N CYS A 106 -7.86 4.50 0.13
CA CYS A 106 -7.86 3.05 0.28
C CYS A 106 -6.54 2.42 -0.15
N LEU A 107 -6.03 2.78 -1.35
CA LEU A 107 -4.79 2.23 -1.89
C LEU A 107 -3.60 2.52 -0.97
N GLN A 108 -3.48 3.73 -0.43
CA GLN A 108 -2.43 4.08 0.53
C GLN A 108 -2.41 3.15 1.74
N ARG A 109 -3.59 2.86 2.31
CA ARG A 109 -3.71 1.95 3.45
C ARG A 109 -3.40 0.51 3.05
N LEU A 110 -3.89 0.06 1.90
CA LEU A 110 -3.57 -1.29 1.41
C LEU A 110 -2.07 -1.46 1.21
N ILE A 111 -1.39 -0.47 0.62
CA ILE A 111 0.06 -0.45 0.45
C ILE A 111 0.76 -0.49 1.81
N SER A 112 0.34 0.36 2.75
CA SER A 112 0.93 0.44 4.09
C SER A 112 0.84 -0.87 4.88
N HIS A 113 -0.14 -1.71 4.56
CA HIS A 113 -0.39 -3.00 5.21
C HIS A 113 0.03 -4.21 4.34
N HIS A 114 0.76 -4.00 3.24
CA HIS A 114 1.17 -5.04 2.27
C HIS A 114 -0.01 -5.89 1.75
N ALA A 115 -1.16 -5.26 1.56
CA ALA A 115 -2.40 -5.92 1.14
C ALA A 115 -2.65 -5.85 -0.39
N ILE A 116 -1.68 -5.34 -1.17
CA ILE A 116 -1.74 -5.33 -2.64
C ILE A 116 -0.88 -6.49 -3.19
N PRO A 117 -1.41 -7.32 -4.12
CA PRO A 117 -0.63 -8.30 -4.86
C PRO A 117 0.47 -7.64 -5.70
N GLU A 118 1.66 -8.23 -5.73
CA GLU A 118 2.78 -7.73 -6.53
C GLU A 118 2.45 -7.60 -8.02
N SER A 119 1.66 -8.54 -8.57
CA SER A 119 1.18 -8.50 -9.95
C SER A 119 0.32 -7.27 -10.27
N SER A 120 -0.37 -6.74 -9.26
CA SER A 120 -1.24 -5.57 -9.39
C SER A 120 -0.53 -4.23 -9.14
N VAL A 121 0.70 -4.24 -8.61
CA VAL A 121 1.47 -3.01 -8.33
C VAL A 121 1.70 -2.21 -9.61
N ARG A 122 2.02 -2.88 -10.72
CA ARG A 122 2.13 -2.26 -12.05
C ARG A 122 0.84 -1.53 -12.45
N THR A 123 -0.30 -2.20 -12.27
CA THR A 123 -1.62 -1.63 -12.58
C THR A 123 -1.92 -0.42 -11.71
N VAL A 124 -1.57 -0.46 -10.42
CA VAL A 124 -1.73 0.66 -9.49
C VAL A 124 -0.86 1.85 -9.91
N LEU A 125 0.43 1.63 -10.23
CA LEU A 125 1.33 2.69 -10.71
C LEU A 125 0.79 3.35 -11.98
N LYS A 126 0.37 2.55 -12.96
CA LYS A 126 -0.26 3.06 -14.18
C LYS A 126 -1.51 3.89 -13.88
N THR A 127 -2.37 3.39 -12.98
CA THR A 127 -3.60 4.10 -12.56
C THR A 127 -3.27 5.43 -11.88
N LEU A 128 -2.26 5.48 -11.02
CA LEU A 128 -1.79 6.71 -10.37
C LEU A 128 -1.24 7.71 -11.39
N ASN A 129 -0.52 7.24 -12.41
CA ASN A 129 -0.01 8.07 -13.50
C ASN A 129 -1.15 8.66 -14.36
N ASP A 130 -2.24 7.91 -14.57
CA ASP A 130 -3.38 8.39 -15.37
C ASP A 130 -4.23 9.44 -14.65
N ILE A 131 -4.34 9.35 -13.31
CA ILE A 131 -5.14 10.28 -12.50
C ILE A 131 -4.34 11.50 -12.01
N MET A 132 -3.02 11.56 -12.24
CA MET A 132 -2.17 12.65 -11.75
C MET A 132 -2.53 14.04 -12.32
N SER A 133 -3.24 14.08 -13.45
CA SER A 133 -3.69 15.34 -14.07
C SER A 133 -5.03 15.85 -13.54
N GLN A 134 -5.67 15.13 -12.61
CA GLN A 134 -7.06 15.40 -12.19
C GLN A 134 -7.20 16.47 -11.10
N GLY A 135 -6.10 16.93 -10.50
CA GLY A 135 -6.10 18.04 -9.55
C GLY A 135 -4.94 18.02 -8.57
N VAL A 136 -4.70 19.16 -7.91
CA VAL A 136 -3.59 19.36 -6.96
C VAL A 136 -3.68 18.41 -5.76
N ASP A 137 -4.88 18.23 -5.18
CA ASP A 137 -5.08 17.32 -4.05
C ASP A 137 -4.75 15.87 -4.40
N ILE A 138 -5.07 15.46 -5.63
CA ILE A 138 -4.78 14.12 -6.15
C ILE A 138 -3.26 13.95 -6.32
N GLN A 139 -2.58 14.97 -6.86
CA GLN A 139 -1.12 14.96 -7.00
C GLN A 139 -0.41 14.77 -5.65
N LEU A 140 -0.84 15.51 -4.63
CA LEU A 140 -0.27 15.38 -3.28
C LEU A 140 -0.54 13.99 -2.69
N LYS A 141 -1.73 13.44 -2.88
CA LYS A 141 -2.05 12.06 -2.45
C LYS A 141 -1.21 11.02 -3.19
N ILE A 142 -0.95 11.19 -4.48
CA ILE A 142 -0.05 10.29 -5.23
C ILE A 142 1.36 10.35 -4.62
N LEU A 143 1.90 11.55 -4.38
CA LEU A 143 3.22 11.73 -3.75
C LEU A 143 3.32 11.10 -2.35
N GLN A 144 2.22 11.03 -1.62
CA GLN A 144 2.17 10.31 -0.33
C GLN A 144 2.06 8.79 -0.49
N THR A 145 1.62 8.31 -1.65
CA THR A 145 1.39 6.88 -1.94
C THR A 145 2.64 6.20 -2.51
N VAL A 146 3.43 6.91 -3.32
CA VAL A 146 4.61 6.35 -3.98
C VAL A 146 5.72 5.92 -3.00
N PRO A 147 6.08 6.69 -1.96
CA PRO A 147 7.11 6.27 -0.99
C PRO A 147 6.81 4.97 -0.24
N PRO A 148 5.63 4.78 0.38
CA PRO A 148 5.34 3.51 1.03
C PRO A 148 5.23 2.39 0.01
N LEU A 149 4.82 2.65 -1.24
CA LEU A 149 4.83 1.62 -2.28
C LEU A 149 6.26 1.13 -2.54
N LEU A 150 7.22 2.05 -2.70
CA LEU A 150 8.62 1.67 -2.92
C LEU A 150 9.25 1.00 -1.69
N SER A 151 8.95 1.50 -0.49
CA SER A 151 9.50 0.94 0.75
C SER A 151 8.95 -0.46 1.06
N ASN A 152 7.66 -0.70 0.77
CA ASN A 152 6.97 -1.91 1.19
C ASN A 152 7.09 -3.07 0.18
N TYR A 153 7.34 -2.76 -1.09
CA TYR A 153 7.46 -3.77 -2.13
C TYR A 153 8.90 -3.82 -2.62
N GLN A 154 9.66 -4.80 -2.11
CA GLN A 154 11.05 -5.00 -2.51
C GLN A 154 11.17 -5.42 -3.98
N THR A 155 10.18 -6.12 -4.53
CA THR A 155 10.11 -6.53 -5.95
C THR A 155 10.03 -5.37 -6.96
N LEU A 156 9.97 -4.11 -6.51
CA LEU A 156 10.00 -2.92 -7.36
C LEU A 156 11.41 -2.65 -7.91
N HIS A 157 11.86 -3.47 -8.85
CA HIS A 157 13.10 -3.27 -9.59
C HIS A 157 12.84 -2.92 -11.06
N GLY A 158 13.85 -2.34 -11.72
CA GLY A 158 13.84 -2.05 -13.15
C GLY A 158 12.72 -1.07 -13.56
N ASP A 159 11.86 -1.51 -14.48
CA ASP A 159 10.83 -0.66 -15.10
C ASP A 159 9.83 -0.08 -14.10
N LEU A 160 9.47 -0.83 -13.06
CA LEU A 160 8.49 -0.36 -12.07
C LEU A 160 9.06 0.76 -11.19
N LEU A 161 10.36 0.68 -10.90
CA LEU A 161 11.07 1.74 -10.20
C LEU A 161 11.15 3.00 -11.08
N ALA A 162 11.50 2.82 -12.35
CA ALA A 162 11.54 3.90 -13.32
C ALA A 162 10.16 4.58 -13.46
N GLU A 163 9.07 3.81 -13.50
CA GLU A 163 7.70 4.33 -13.52
C GLU A 163 7.38 5.16 -12.26
N ALA A 164 7.72 4.67 -11.06
CA ALA A 164 7.49 5.39 -9.81
C ALA A 164 8.28 6.71 -9.72
N LEU A 165 9.56 6.69 -10.14
CA LEU A 165 10.40 7.88 -10.22
C LEU A 165 9.89 8.87 -11.27
N LEU A 166 9.44 8.37 -12.42
CA LEU A 166 8.87 9.19 -13.48
C LEU A 166 7.63 9.95 -13.01
N ILE A 167 6.74 9.30 -12.24
CA ILE A 167 5.58 9.97 -11.64
C ILE A 167 6.04 11.14 -10.77
N CYS A 168 7.05 10.94 -9.92
CA CYS A 168 7.57 12.00 -9.04
C CYS A 168 8.20 13.14 -9.85
N PHE A 169 8.98 12.83 -10.88
CA PHE A 169 9.56 13.82 -11.79
C PHE A 169 8.50 14.65 -12.50
N ARG A 170 7.45 14.01 -13.03
CA ARG A 170 6.33 14.69 -13.68
C ARG A 170 5.57 15.61 -12.72
N LEU A 171 5.43 15.22 -11.45
CA LEU A 171 4.82 16.06 -10.42
C LEU A 171 5.74 17.20 -9.98
N GLN A 172 7.06 17.01 -10.04
CA GLN A 172 8.02 18.06 -9.76
C GLN A 172 7.95 19.18 -10.80
N ASP A 173 7.67 18.89 -12.07
CA ASP A 173 7.47 19.90 -13.12
C ASP A 173 6.13 20.68 -12.98
N SER A 174 5.36 20.42 -11.91
CA SER A 174 4.12 21.16 -11.66
C SER A 174 4.39 22.63 -11.35
N LYS A 175 3.59 23.52 -11.95
CA LYS A 175 3.60 24.98 -11.68
C LYS A 175 3.15 25.32 -10.25
N ILE A 176 2.57 24.35 -9.54
CA ILE A 176 2.07 24.53 -8.18
C ILE A 176 3.22 24.29 -7.20
N VAL A 177 3.67 25.35 -6.52
CA VAL A 177 4.83 25.35 -5.63
C VAL A 177 4.74 24.25 -4.56
N VAL A 178 3.56 24.04 -3.95
CA VAL A 178 3.41 22.99 -2.93
C VAL A 178 3.62 21.59 -3.51
N VAL A 179 3.15 21.32 -4.73
CA VAL A 179 3.33 20.02 -5.39
C VAL A 179 4.79 19.86 -5.80
N ASN A 180 5.39 20.87 -6.41
CA ASN A 180 6.79 20.87 -6.83
C ASN A 180 7.72 20.57 -5.64
N ASN A 181 7.58 21.32 -4.55
CA ASN A 181 8.42 21.15 -3.35
C ASN A 181 8.21 19.77 -2.71
N THR A 182 6.96 19.32 -2.60
CA THR A 182 6.63 18.00 -2.07
C THR A 182 7.24 16.91 -2.96
N ALA A 183 7.07 17.00 -4.27
CA ALA A 183 7.60 16.04 -5.24
C ALA A 183 9.14 15.99 -5.20
N ALA A 184 9.80 17.14 -5.10
CA ALA A 184 11.25 17.20 -4.96
C ALA A 184 11.73 16.57 -3.64
N ALA A 185 11.00 16.75 -2.55
CA ALA A 185 11.31 16.09 -1.27
C ALA A 185 11.10 14.57 -1.36
N THR A 186 9.96 14.14 -1.90
CA THR A 186 9.64 12.73 -2.15
C THR A 186 10.70 12.09 -3.05
N LEU A 187 11.09 12.73 -4.15
CA LEU A 187 12.10 12.20 -5.07
C LEU A 187 13.44 12.00 -4.37
N ARG A 188 13.90 12.97 -3.57
CA ARG A 188 15.12 12.82 -2.76
C ARG A 188 15.01 11.64 -1.80
N GLN A 189 13.89 11.49 -1.11
CA GLN A 189 13.65 10.36 -0.21
C GLN A 189 13.65 9.02 -0.95
N LEU A 190 13.02 8.94 -2.13
CA LEU A 190 13.03 7.73 -2.94
C LEU A 190 14.44 7.36 -3.38
N VAL A 191 15.22 8.34 -3.86
CA VAL A 191 16.62 8.11 -4.26
C VAL A 191 17.45 7.61 -3.08
N ILE A 192 17.35 8.26 -1.91
CA ILE A 192 18.05 7.80 -0.69
C ILE A 192 17.64 6.37 -0.35
N ASN A 193 16.33 6.07 -0.32
CA ASN A 193 15.85 4.73 -0.03
C ASN A 193 16.35 3.67 -1.04
N ILE A 194 16.49 4.02 -2.32
CA ILE A 194 17.03 3.10 -3.33
C ILE A 194 18.51 2.82 -3.08
N PHE A 195 19.29 3.86 -2.80
CA PHE A 195 20.72 3.70 -2.51
C PHE A 195 20.96 2.92 -1.21
N ASP A 196 20.16 3.17 -0.17
CA ASP A 196 20.21 2.41 1.09
C ASP A 196 19.88 0.93 0.85
N LYS A 197 18.88 0.63 0.01
CA LYS A 197 18.53 -0.75 -0.38
C LYS A 197 19.65 -1.44 -1.14
N VAL A 198 20.27 -0.76 -2.12
CA VAL A 198 21.41 -1.31 -2.87
C VAL A 198 22.57 -1.61 -1.93
N GLN A 199 22.85 -0.71 -0.97
CA GLN A 199 23.90 -0.94 0.02
C GLN A 199 23.60 -2.14 0.94
N GLU A 200 22.32 -2.33 1.32
CA GLU A 200 21.89 -3.49 2.10
C GLU A 200 22.01 -4.79 1.29
N GLU A 201 21.61 -4.80 0.02
CA GLU A 201 21.78 -5.94 -0.89
C GLU A 201 23.26 -6.30 -1.13
N ASP A 202 24.12 -5.30 -1.36
CA ASP A 202 25.57 -5.51 -1.52
C ASP A 202 26.21 -6.08 -0.24
N SER A 203 25.77 -5.62 0.93
CA SER A 203 26.27 -6.09 2.24
C SER A 203 25.85 -7.54 2.55
N ILE A 204 24.75 -8.02 1.97
CA ILE A 204 24.28 -9.40 2.10
C ILE A 204 25.09 -10.31 1.15
N ASN A 205 25.27 -9.88 -0.10
CA ASN A 205 26.08 -10.62 -1.07
C ASN A 205 27.55 -10.80 -0.62
N ASP A 206 28.12 -9.80 0.06
CA ASP A 206 29.49 -9.88 0.56
C ASP A 206 29.62 -10.86 1.76
N LYS A 207 28.52 -11.20 2.45
CA LYS A 207 28.49 -12.20 3.53
C LYS A 207 28.27 -13.62 3.03
N ASP A 208 27.49 -13.81 1.98
CA ASP A 208 27.29 -15.12 1.34
C ASP A 208 28.50 -15.55 0.49
N GLY A 209 29.38 -14.62 0.13
CA GLY A 209 30.69 -14.90 -0.48
C GLY A 209 31.75 -15.49 0.45
N ILE A 210 31.50 -15.60 1.77
CA ILE A 210 32.46 -16.12 2.77
C ILE A 210 32.13 -17.58 3.18
N LEU A 211 31.13 -18.21 2.54
CA LEU A 211 30.72 -19.60 2.81
C LEU A 211 31.17 -20.62 1.74
N PHE A 212 32.17 -20.29 0.93
CA PHE A 212 32.87 -21.24 0.05
C PHE A 212 34.37 -21.27 0.33
#